data_AF-A0A9Q1I5A7-F1
#
_entry.id   AF-A0A9Q1I5A7-F1
#
_cell.length_a   1.000
_cell.length_b   1.000
_cell.length_c   1.000
_cell.angle_alpha   90.00
_cell.angle_beta   90.00
_cell.angle_gamma   90.00
#
_symmetry.space_group_name_H-M   'P 1'
#
loop_
_entity.id
_entity.type
_entity.pdbx_description
1 polymer ?
#
loop_
_entity_poly.entity_id
_entity_poly.type
_entity_poly.pdbx_seq_one_letter_code
_entity_poly.pdbx_strand_id
1 'polypeptide(L)'
;MVAMSDAGSEEFDDDQGNLGEYDGERNEAGERHGVGKAVLPNGDTYQGLYENGKRSGQGTYRFKNGARYVGEYDLNKKHGLGTFYYPDGSRYEGGWVEDQRQGHGVYTYANGDTYDGEWLHHQRHGQGTYTYQDTGSKYVGTWVSGKMESAGEFVHLNHRYQGNFVNNNPSGPGKYVFDIGCEQHGEFTQVDQEGGDGEDDEPITAPVLKWRPASISGLTQMTPAKDQKKPPSPDSGKEQEGMEKQEEDKLEVEATVTEEQAPAEEQVGENESPPQEPPTSPEPDTQKQSEPEDKEE
;
A
#
# COMPACT_ATOMS: atom_id res chain seq x y z
N MET A 1 11.77 -15.20 2.50
CA MET A 1 11.73 -13.72 2.45
C MET A 1 12.34 -13.34 1.11
N VAL A 2 11.53 -12.84 0.17
CA VAL A 2 12.03 -12.43 -1.14
C VAL A 2 12.83 -11.14 -0.93
N ALA A 3 14.10 -11.14 -1.32
CA ALA A 3 14.90 -9.92 -1.31
C ALA A 3 14.28 -8.95 -2.32
N MET A 4 14.05 -7.70 -1.90
CA MET A 4 13.59 -6.66 -2.81
C MET A 4 14.71 -6.40 -3.82
N SER A 5 14.41 -6.45 -5.11
CA SER A 5 15.38 -6.08 -6.13
C SER A 5 15.51 -4.56 -6.15
N ASP A 6 16.61 -4.04 -5.59
CA ASP A 6 17.10 -2.70 -5.97
C ASP A 6 17.99 -2.77 -7.24
N ALA A 7 18.14 -3.98 -7.80
CA ALA A 7 18.84 -4.20 -9.05
C ALA A 7 18.11 -3.46 -10.18
N GLY A 8 18.71 -2.35 -10.62
CA GLY A 8 18.25 -1.58 -11.78
C GLY A 8 17.71 -0.18 -11.48
N SER A 9 17.82 0.33 -10.24
CA SER A 9 17.41 1.69 -9.87
C SER A 9 18.51 2.76 -10.01
N GLU A 10 19.75 2.35 -10.31
CA GLU A 10 20.89 3.26 -10.40
C GLU A 10 20.76 4.13 -11.66
N GLU A 11 20.42 5.41 -11.46
CA GLU A 11 20.41 6.41 -12.53
C GLU A 11 21.83 6.93 -12.77
N PHE A 12 22.09 7.38 -14.00
CA PHE A 12 23.37 8.01 -14.35
C PHE A 12 23.55 9.35 -13.63
N ASP A 13 24.71 9.56 -13.02
CA ASP A 13 25.10 10.85 -12.45
C ASP A 13 25.39 11.86 -13.58
N ASP A 14 24.48 12.81 -13.73
CA ASP A 14 24.53 13.87 -14.74
C ASP A 14 25.68 14.89 -14.49
N ASP A 15 26.35 14.87 -13.33
CA ASP A 15 27.42 15.82 -12.97
C ASP A 15 28.76 15.62 -13.73
N GLN A 16 28.85 14.60 -14.60
CA GLN A 16 30.09 14.24 -15.32
C GLN A 16 30.34 15.04 -16.62
N GLY A 17 29.67 16.17 -16.82
CA GLY A 17 29.93 17.13 -17.90
C GLY A 17 29.47 16.73 -19.31
N ASN A 18 29.29 15.44 -19.59
CA ASN A 18 28.58 14.97 -20.78
C ASN A 18 27.14 14.59 -20.40
N LEU A 19 26.21 15.50 -20.64
CA LEU A 19 24.79 15.30 -20.33
C LEU A 19 24.05 14.51 -21.42
N GLY A 20 24.72 14.13 -22.52
CA GLY A 20 24.09 13.49 -23.67
C GLY A 20 23.28 14.44 -24.56
N GLU A 21 22.52 13.87 -25.49
CA GLU A 21 21.69 14.62 -26.43
C GLU A 21 20.44 15.16 -25.73
N TYR A 22 20.01 16.37 -26.10
CA TYR A 22 18.84 17.02 -25.52
C TYR A 22 18.03 17.76 -26.59
N ASP A 23 16.74 17.49 -26.62
CA ASP A 23 15.72 18.14 -27.46
C ASP A 23 14.67 18.76 -26.53
N GLY A 24 14.66 20.09 -26.42
CA GLY A 24 13.79 20.83 -25.50
C GLY A 24 14.22 22.28 -25.33
N GLU A 25 13.47 23.01 -24.49
CA GLU A 25 13.73 24.42 -24.21
C GLU A 25 15.00 24.62 -23.36
N ARG A 26 15.56 25.83 -23.43
CA ARG A 26 16.72 26.23 -22.63
C ARG A 26 16.48 27.59 -22.01
N ASN A 27 17.02 27.79 -20.81
CA ASN A 27 17.00 29.10 -20.16
C ASN A 27 18.09 30.04 -20.74
N GLU A 28 18.15 31.28 -20.24
CA GLU A 28 19.13 32.29 -20.69
C GLU A 28 20.59 31.88 -20.47
N ALA A 29 20.86 31.03 -19.46
CA ALA A 29 22.18 30.46 -19.20
C ALA A 29 22.53 29.29 -20.16
N GLY A 30 21.61 28.90 -21.04
CA GLY A 30 21.77 27.77 -21.95
C GLY A 30 21.56 26.40 -21.30
N GLU A 31 21.06 26.35 -20.06
CA GLU A 31 20.75 25.12 -19.33
C GLU A 31 19.42 24.52 -19.80
N ARG A 32 19.23 23.22 -19.62
CA ARG A 32 17.96 22.53 -19.91
C ARG A 32 16.84 23.14 -19.08
N HIS A 33 15.71 23.45 -19.72
CA HIS A 33 14.58 24.07 -19.04
C HIS A 33 13.26 23.67 -19.71
N GLY A 34 12.15 23.75 -18.97
CA GLY A 34 10.83 23.41 -19.51
C GLY A 34 10.71 21.93 -19.86
N VAL A 35 9.80 21.59 -20.77
CA VAL A 35 9.62 20.20 -21.20
C VAL A 35 10.70 19.83 -22.21
N GLY A 36 11.37 18.70 -21.99
CA GLY A 36 12.37 18.20 -22.92
C GLY A 36 12.57 16.69 -22.87
N LYS A 37 13.33 16.20 -23.84
CA LYS A 37 13.73 14.80 -23.96
C LYS A 37 15.25 14.74 -24.05
N ALA A 38 15.85 13.92 -23.20
CA ALA A 38 17.28 13.65 -23.18
C ALA A 38 17.59 12.18 -23.49
N VAL A 39 18.67 11.95 -24.23
CA VAL A 39 19.32 10.64 -24.37
C VAL A 39 20.67 10.74 -23.67
N LEU A 40 20.81 10.04 -22.56
CA LEU A 40 21.99 10.08 -21.70
C LEU A 40 23.15 9.26 -22.30
N PRO A 41 24.42 9.55 -21.93
CA PRO A 41 25.57 8.85 -22.50
C PRO A 41 25.56 7.33 -22.28
N ASN A 42 24.93 6.86 -21.20
CA ASN A 42 24.79 5.44 -20.90
C ASN A 42 23.69 4.74 -21.74
N GLY A 43 22.91 5.51 -22.52
CA GLY A 43 21.81 5.04 -23.35
C GLY A 43 20.43 5.11 -22.67
N ASP A 44 20.36 5.58 -21.43
CA ASP A 44 19.08 5.84 -20.76
C ASP A 44 18.41 7.07 -21.39
N THR A 45 17.09 7.17 -21.22
CA THR A 45 16.33 8.31 -21.74
C THR A 45 15.47 8.92 -20.67
N TYR A 46 15.45 10.25 -20.60
CA TYR A 46 14.52 10.99 -19.79
C TYR A 46 13.61 11.84 -20.67
N GLN A 47 12.34 11.92 -20.31
CA GLN A 47 11.38 12.84 -20.91
C GLN A 47 10.55 13.46 -19.80
N GLY A 48 10.59 14.78 -19.66
CA GLY A 48 9.91 15.47 -18.58
C GLY A 48 10.32 16.92 -18.44
N LEU A 49 9.97 17.48 -17.30
CA LEU A 49 10.26 18.85 -16.94
C LEU A 49 11.72 19.00 -16.45
N TYR A 50 12.35 20.10 -16.89
CA TYR A 50 13.66 20.54 -16.45
C TYR A 50 13.57 21.94 -15.86
N GLU A 51 14.36 22.18 -14.81
CA GLU A 51 14.54 23.47 -14.19
C GLU A 51 16.02 23.66 -13.85
N ASN A 52 16.61 24.76 -14.30
CA ASN A 52 18.03 25.10 -14.10
C ASN A 52 18.98 23.92 -14.39
N GLY A 53 18.78 23.25 -15.53
CA GLY A 53 19.60 22.12 -15.96
C GLY A 53 19.28 20.78 -15.30
N LYS A 54 18.42 20.76 -14.27
CA LYS A 54 18.07 19.56 -13.49
C LYS A 54 16.66 19.08 -13.80
N ARG A 55 16.41 17.78 -13.66
CA ARG A 55 15.07 17.19 -13.74
C ARG A 55 14.26 17.68 -12.53
N SER A 56 13.08 18.22 -12.79
CA SER A 56 12.20 18.83 -11.79
C SER A 56 10.75 18.61 -12.21
N GLY A 57 9.82 18.33 -11.29
CA GLY A 57 8.43 18.04 -11.60
C GLY A 57 8.22 16.70 -12.32
N GLN A 58 7.14 16.58 -13.08
CA GLN A 58 6.75 15.30 -13.70
C GLN A 58 7.70 14.88 -14.82
N GLY A 59 8.10 13.60 -14.80
CA GLY A 59 8.96 13.01 -15.81
C GLY A 59 8.86 11.49 -15.91
N THR A 60 9.41 10.97 -17.00
CA THR A 60 9.59 9.54 -17.25
C THR A 60 11.05 9.27 -17.54
N TYR A 61 11.68 8.43 -16.73
CA TYR A 61 13.03 7.93 -16.94
C TYR A 61 12.96 6.47 -17.38
N ARG A 62 13.59 6.13 -18.50
CA ARG A 62 13.67 4.78 -19.03
C ARG A 62 15.12 4.34 -19.00
N PHE A 63 15.36 3.27 -18.27
CA PHE A 63 16.67 2.67 -18.14
C PHE A 63 16.89 1.71 -19.30
N LYS A 64 18.12 1.64 -19.80
CA LYS A 64 18.55 0.69 -20.83
C LYS A 64 18.37 -0.77 -20.40
N ASN A 65 18.37 -1.04 -19.10
CA ASN A 65 18.13 -2.37 -18.52
C ASN A 65 16.64 -2.80 -18.58
N GLY A 66 15.73 -1.94 -19.05
CA GLY A 66 14.29 -2.20 -19.16
C GLY A 66 13.45 -1.65 -18.01
N ALA A 67 14.07 -1.17 -16.93
CA ALA A 67 13.37 -0.49 -15.85
C ALA A 67 12.79 0.85 -16.33
N ARG A 68 11.80 1.37 -15.62
CA ARG A 68 11.23 2.69 -15.89
C ARG A 68 10.65 3.32 -14.64
N TYR A 69 10.94 4.59 -14.44
CA TYR A 69 10.27 5.42 -13.45
C TYR A 69 9.33 6.42 -14.15
N VAL A 70 8.15 6.64 -13.57
CA VAL A 70 7.21 7.70 -13.95
C VAL A 70 6.77 8.39 -12.67
N GLY A 71 7.06 9.67 -12.53
CA GLY A 71 6.68 10.41 -11.34
C GLY A 71 7.38 11.74 -11.25
N GLU A 72 7.38 12.29 -10.04
CA GLU A 72 7.97 13.60 -9.75
C GLU A 72 9.48 13.49 -9.52
N TYR A 73 10.18 14.53 -9.97
CA TYR A 73 11.59 14.75 -9.71
C TYR A 73 11.77 16.06 -8.95
N ASP A 74 12.75 16.11 -8.07
CA ASP A 74 13.28 17.33 -7.47
C ASP A 74 14.81 17.28 -7.54
N LEU A 75 15.43 18.30 -8.13
CA LEU A 75 16.89 18.41 -8.26
C LEU A 75 17.59 17.12 -8.75
N ASN A 76 17.10 16.52 -9.84
CA ASN A 76 17.54 15.23 -10.43
C ASN A 76 17.14 13.96 -9.67
N LYS A 77 16.51 14.04 -8.51
CA LYS A 77 16.13 12.87 -7.70
C LYS A 77 14.64 12.59 -7.76
N LYS A 78 14.25 11.33 -7.70
CA LYS A 78 12.84 10.93 -7.57
C LYS A 78 12.29 11.50 -6.26
N HIS A 79 11.16 12.18 -6.36
CA HIS A 79 10.48 12.84 -5.23
C HIS A 79 8.96 12.66 -5.39
N GLY A 80 8.18 13.03 -4.37
CA GLY A 80 6.72 13.08 -4.47
C GLY A 80 6.10 11.72 -4.78
N LEU A 81 5.08 11.70 -5.64
CA LEU A 81 4.44 10.45 -6.07
C LEU A 81 5.10 9.91 -7.34
N GLY A 82 5.29 8.60 -7.39
CA GLY A 82 5.84 7.96 -8.57
C GLY A 82 5.64 6.45 -8.61
N THR A 83 5.65 5.93 -9.83
CA THR A 83 5.61 4.50 -10.13
C THR A 83 6.94 4.05 -10.73
N PHE A 84 7.57 3.05 -10.11
CA PHE A 84 8.74 2.39 -10.64
C PHE A 84 8.38 0.99 -11.14
N TYR A 85 8.74 0.70 -12.38
CA TYR A 85 8.60 -0.60 -13.04
C TYR A 85 9.98 -1.25 -13.10
N TYR A 86 10.12 -2.40 -12.46
CA TYR A 86 11.39 -3.12 -12.41
C TYR A 86 11.52 -4.11 -13.58
N PRO A 87 12.76 -4.47 -13.99
CA PRO A 87 12.98 -5.41 -15.09
C PRO A 87 12.46 -6.83 -14.82
N ASP A 88 12.36 -7.23 -13.54
CA ASP A 88 11.84 -8.53 -13.11
C ASP A 88 10.31 -8.63 -13.17
N GLY A 89 9.63 -7.54 -13.52
CA GLY A 89 8.16 -7.45 -13.57
C GLY A 89 7.52 -6.96 -12.27
N SER A 90 8.30 -6.73 -11.21
CA SER A 90 7.79 -6.07 -10.01
C SER A 90 7.49 -4.59 -10.27
N ARG A 91 6.63 -4.00 -9.44
CA ARG A 91 6.29 -2.57 -9.49
C ARG A 91 6.16 -1.98 -8.11
N TYR A 92 6.57 -0.73 -7.95
CA TYR A 92 6.27 0.10 -6.79
C TYR A 92 5.47 1.32 -7.22
N GLU A 93 4.41 1.65 -6.50
CA GLU A 93 3.60 2.85 -6.67
C GLU A 93 3.45 3.52 -5.31
N GLY A 94 3.98 4.73 -5.13
CA GLY A 94 3.90 5.40 -3.84
C GLY A 94 4.81 6.61 -3.72
N GLY A 95 5.09 6.97 -2.47
CA GLY A 95 5.92 8.12 -2.14
C GLY A 95 7.41 7.88 -2.35
N TRP A 96 8.11 8.94 -2.75
CA TRP A 96 9.55 9.02 -2.96
C TRP A 96 10.11 10.27 -2.30
N VAL A 97 11.29 10.15 -1.69
CA VAL A 97 12.08 11.26 -1.15
C VAL A 97 13.54 10.99 -1.44
N GLU A 98 14.20 11.87 -2.17
CA GLU A 98 15.65 11.80 -2.45
C GLU A 98 16.07 10.42 -3.03
N ASP A 99 15.35 9.95 -4.06
CA ASP A 99 15.51 8.62 -4.68
C ASP A 99 15.07 7.41 -3.86
N GLN A 100 14.60 7.63 -2.63
CA GLN A 100 14.19 6.56 -1.72
C GLN A 100 12.68 6.39 -1.64
N ARG A 101 12.21 5.13 -1.64
CA ARG A 101 10.80 4.83 -1.33
C ARG A 101 10.51 5.24 0.12
N GLN A 102 9.53 6.10 0.32
CA GLN A 102 9.22 6.68 1.62
C GLN A 102 7.74 7.09 1.71
N GLY A 103 7.15 6.97 2.90
CA GLY A 103 5.73 7.22 3.11
C GLY A 103 4.88 6.02 2.71
N HIS A 104 3.65 6.25 2.25
CA HIS A 104 2.77 5.15 1.84
C HIS A 104 3.07 4.69 0.41
N GLY A 105 3.02 3.37 0.17
CA GLY A 105 3.20 2.82 -1.17
C GLY A 105 2.81 1.35 -1.29
N VAL A 106 2.44 0.96 -2.51
CA VAL A 106 2.09 -0.40 -2.90
C VAL A 106 3.22 -0.99 -3.73
N TYR A 107 3.76 -2.12 -3.28
CA TYR A 107 4.73 -2.92 -4.03
C TYR A 107 4.10 -4.22 -4.47
N THR A 108 4.09 -4.48 -5.77
CA THR A 108 3.68 -5.77 -6.34
C THR A 108 4.94 -6.51 -6.80
N TYR A 109 5.14 -7.71 -6.26
CA TYR A 109 6.30 -8.54 -6.57
C TYR A 109 6.08 -9.30 -7.89
N ALA A 110 7.16 -9.80 -8.47
CA ALA A 110 7.10 -10.61 -9.69
C ALA A 110 6.27 -11.90 -9.53
N ASN A 111 6.20 -12.47 -8.32
CA ASN A 111 5.35 -13.62 -8.00
C ASN A 111 3.87 -13.25 -7.79
N GLY A 112 3.51 -11.97 -7.91
CA GLY A 112 2.15 -11.48 -7.72
C GLY A 112 1.79 -11.14 -6.27
N ASP A 113 2.66 -11.43 -5.30
CA ASP A 113 2.47 -10.95 -3.92
C ASP A 113 2.36 -9.43 -3.91
N THR A 114 1.70 -8.89 -2.88
CA THR A 114 1.59 -7.44 -2.70
C THR A 114 1.96 -7.03 -1.30
N TYR A 115 2.57 -5.86 -1.17
CA TYR A 115 2.67 -5.12 0.08
C TYR A 115 2.03 -3.76 -0.10
N ASP A 116 1.08 -3.42 0.75
CA ASP A 116 0.40 -2.14 0.80
C ASP A 116 0.59 -1.55 2.20
N GLY A 117 1.37 -0.47 2.31
CA GLY A 117 1.62 0.16 3.61
C GLY A 117 2.74 1.17 3.61
N GLU A 118 3.28 1.41 4.80
CA GLU A 118 4.29 2.42 5.05
C GLU A 118 5.72 1.93 4.67
N TRP A 119 6.53 2.88 4.22
CA TRP A 119 7.90 2.73 3.75
C TRP A 119 8.81 3.78 4.39
N LEU A 120 10.03 3.35 4.73
CA LEU A 120 11.10 4.20 5.23
C LEU A 120 12.43 3.72 4.66
N HIS A 121 13.14 4.60 3.95
CA HIS A 121 14.45 4.31 3.35
C HIS A 121 14.48 2.94 2.62
N HIS A 122 13.62 2.79 1.61
CA HIS A 122 13.49 1.58 0.79
C HIS A 122 12.93 0.34 1.49
N GLN A 123 12.64 0.39 2.78
CA GLN A 123 12.19 -0.75 3.59
C GLN A 123 10.73 -0.59 4.01
N ARG A 124 10.01 -1.70 4.07
CA ARG A 124 8.70 -1.77 4.71
C ARG A 124 8.86 -1.40 6.19
N HIS A 125 8.09 -0.43 6.65
CA HIS A 125 8.23 0.10 8.00
C HIS A 125 6.90 0.73 8.41
N GLY A 126 6.46 0.57 9.66
CA GLY A 126 5.17 1.08 10.12
C GLY A 126 4.02 0.11 9.86
N GLN A 127 2.81 0.58 9.61
CA GLN A 127 1.66 -0.28 9.35
C GLN A 127 1.64 -0.74 7.88
N GLY A 128 1.29 -2.00 7.65
CA GLY A 128 1.13 -2.52 6.29
C GLY A 128 0.48 -3.89 6.20
N THR A 129 -0.06 -4.17 5.02
CA THR A 129 -0.67 -5.43 4.63
C THR A 129 0.19 -6.13 3.59
N TYR A 130 0.63 -7.35 3.87
CA TYR A 130 1.25 -8.23 2.87
C TYR A 130 0.27 -9.30 2.45
N THR A 131 -0.01 -9.41 1.15
CA THR A 131 -0.89 -10.44 0.59
C THR A 131 -0.08 -11.43 -0.23
N TYR A 132 -0.25 -12.71 0.09
CA TYR A 132 0.31 -13.82 -0.67
C TYR A 132 -0.64 -14.19 -1.81
N GLN A 133 -0.18 -14.07 -3.05
CA GLN A 133 -1.05 -14.30 -4.20
C GLN A 133 -1.53 -15.75 -4.27
N ASP A 134 -0.61 -16.70 -4.11
CA ASP A 134 -0.91 -18.12 -4.31
C ASP A 134 -1.96 -18.66 -3.33
N THR A 135 -1.98 -18.17 -2.09
CA THR A 135 -2.86 -18.68 -1.04
C THR A 135 -4.02 -17.74 -0.70
N GLY A 136 -3.96 -16.47 -1.14
CA GLY A 136 -4.83 -15.40 -0.67
C GLY A 136 -4.65 -15.06 0.82
N SER A 137 -3.63 -15.64 1.49
CA SER A 137 -3.31 -15.30 2.87
C SER A 137 -2.84 -13.85 2.94
N LYS A 138 -3.04 -13.21 4.09
CA LYS A 138 -2.48 -11.88 4.33
C LYS A 138 -1.99 -11.71 5.75
N TYR A 139 -0.90 -10.96 5.89
CA TYR A 139 -0.48 -10.40 7.17
C TYR A 139 -0.87 -8.93 7.22
N VAL A 140 -1.49 -8.49 8.31
CA VAL A 140 -1.84 -7.09 8.59
C VAL A 140 -1.21 -6.72 9.92
N GLY A 141 -0.28 -5.78 9.95
CA GLY A 141 0.36 -5.41 11.21
C GLY A 141 1.55 -4.49 11.06
N THR A 142 2.39 -4.50 12.10
CA THR A 142 3.54 -3.61 12.20
C THR A 142 4.77 -4.21 11.52
N TRP A 143 5.48 -3.38 10.78
CA TRP A 143 6.72 -3.70 10.08
C TRP A 143 7.85 -2.85 10.62
N VAL A 144 9.01 -3.45 10.83
CA VAL A 144 10.25 -2.73 11.18
C VAL A 144 11.37 -3.26 10.32
N SER A 145 11.95 -2.39 9.49
CA SER A 145 13.09 -2.71 8.63
C SER A 145 12.86 -3.98 7.80
N GLY A 146 11.67 -4.06 7.18
CA GLY A 146 11.28 -5.17 6.33
C GLY A 146 10.75 -6.41 7.06
N LYS A 147 10.72 -6.44 8.40
CA LYS A 147 10.28 -7.61 9.19
C LYS A 147 8.94 -7.36 9.88
N MET A 148 8.10 -8.40 9.99
CA MET A 148 6.90 -8.35 10.83
C MET A 148 7.30 -8.31 12.30
N GLU A 149 6.78 -7.34 13.03
CA GLU A 149 7.10 -7.05 14.44
C GLU A 149 5.83 -6.66 15.20
N SER A 150 5.87 -6.71 16.54
CA SER A 150 4.78 -6.26 17.40
C SER A 150 3.43 -6.93 17.09
N ALA A 151 2.31 -6.29 17.43
CA ALA A 151 0.98 -6.78 17.17
C ALA A 151 0.68 -6.86 15.66
N GLY A 152 0.09 -7.97 15.25
CA GLY A 152 -0.40 -8.19 13.90
C GLY A 152 -1.44 -9.29 13.83
N GLU A 153 -2.00 -9.44 12.64
CA GLU A 153 -2.98 -10.45 12.28
C GLU A 153 -2.51 -11.20 11.05
N PHE A 154 -2.55 -12.53 11.09
CA PHE A 154 -2.33 -13.38 9.92
C PHE A 154 -3.63 -14.07 9.55
N VAL A 155 -4.20 -13.71 8.40
CA VAL A 155 -5.46 -14.24 7.89
C VAL A 155 -5.16 -15.33 6.86
N HIS A 156 -5.78 -16.49 7.02
CA HIS A 156 -5.71 -17.58 6.05
C HIS A 156 -7.07 -18.28 5.96
N LEU A 157 -7.66 -18.25 4.76
CA LEU A 157 -8.97 -18.84 4.49
C LEU A 157 -10.03 -18.34 5.49
N ASN A 158 -10.56 -19.24 6.31
CA ASN A 158 -11.66 -19.00 7.24
C ASN A 158 -11.21 -18.76 8.70
N HIS A 159 -9.90 -18.57 8.92
CA HIS A 159 -9.38 -18.28 10.24
C HIS A 159 -8.29 -17.22 10.19
N ARG A 160 -8.06 -16.59 11.34
CA ARG A 160 -6.98 -15.63 11.50
C ARG A 160 -6.30 -15.80 12.84
N TYR A 161 -4.99 -15.70 12.86
CA TYR A 161 -4.20 -15.58 14.08
C TYR A 161 -4.05 -14.10 14.43
N GLN A 162 -4.28 -13.74 15.69
CA GLN A 162 -4.04 -12.41 16.24
C GLN A 162 -3.05 -12.53 17.39
N GLY A 163 -1.93 -11.82 17.33
CA GLY A 163 -0.92 -11.87 18.37
C GLY A 163 0.32 -11.05 18.03
N ASN A 164 1.39 -11.28 18.79
CA ASN A 164 2.66 -10.60 18.56
C ASN A 164 3.53 -11.37 17.56
N PHE A 165 4.36 -10.62 16.84
CA PHE A 165 5.34 -11.11 15.88
C PHE A 165 6.71 -10.55 16.26
N VAL A 166 7.75 -11.37 16.06
CA VAL A 166 9.15 -11.01 16.25
C VAL A 166 9.94 -11.66 15.11
N ASN A 167 10.68 -10.87 14.34
CA ASN A 167 11.45 -11.31 13.19
C ASN A 167 10.65 -12.19 12.20
N ASN A 168 9.45 -11.74 11.81
CA ASN A 168 8.52 -12.48 10.92
C ASN A 168 7.81 -13.68 11.54
N ASN A 169 8.09 -14.03 12.80
CA ASN A 169 7.53 -15.21 13.43
C ASN A 169 6.52 -14.83 14.52
N PRO A 170 5.37 -15.50 14.61
CA PRO A 170 4.46 -15.31 15.75
C PRO A 170 5.17 -15.72 17.05
N SER A 171 4.94 -14.95 18.11
CA SER A 171 5.64 -15.11 19.39
C SER A 171 4.74 -14.72 20.57
N GLY A 172 4.83 -15.50 21.65
CA GLY A 172 4.11 -15.23 22.88
C GLY A 172 2.60 -15.40 22.75
N PRO A 173 1.82 -14.73 23.61
CA PRO A 173 0.37 -14.87 23.65
C PRO A 173 -0.31 -14.44 22.35
N GLY A 174 -1.34 -15.18 21.96
CA GLY A 174 -2.19 -14.86 20.83
C GLY A 174 -3.48 -15.67 20.83
N LYS A 175 -4.26 -15.52 19.77
CA LYS A 175 -5.48 -16.31 19.55
C LYS A 175 -5.74 -16.59 18.09
N TYR A 176 -6.27 -17.77 17.80
CA TYR A 176 -6.92 -18.04 16.52
C TYR A 176 -8.39 -17.67 16.63
N VAL A 177 -8.90 -16.91 15.66
CA VAL A 177 -10.33 -16.61 15.52
C VAL A 177 -10.83 -17.29 14.26
N PHE A 178 -11.88 -18.09 14.41
CA PHE A 178 -12.53 -18.82 13.32
C PHE A 178 -13.83 -18.12 12.92
N ASP A 179 -14.22 -18.27 11.65
CA ASP A 179 -15.47 -17.77 11.08
C ASP A 179 -16.73 -18.20 11.86
N ILE A 180 -16.71 -19.39 12.44
CA ILE A 180 -17.78 -19.92 13.33
C ILE A 180 -17.90 -19.19 14.68
N GLY A 181 -17.13 -18.12 14.90
CA GLY A 181 -17.13 -17.31 16.12
C GLY A 181 -16.35 -17.92 17.30
N CYS A 182 -15.78 -19.12 17.12
CA CYS A 182 -14.90 -19.72 18.11
C CYS A 182 -13.53 -19.04 18.12
N GLU A 183 -12.97 -18.85 19.31
CA GLU A 183 -11.61 -18.39 19.50
C GLU A 183 -10.80 -19.43 20.27
N GLN A 184 -9.60 -19.76 19.80
CA GLN A 184 -8.64 -20.58 20.54
C GLN A 184 -7.50 -19.69 21.02
N HIS A 185 -7.39 -19.52 22.33
CA HIS A 185 -6.33 -18.77 22.99
C HIS A 185 -5.14 -19.68 23.26
N GLY A 186 -3.94 -19.12 23.20
CA GLY A 186 -2.70 -19.86 23.44
C GLY A 186 -1.48 -18.98 23.28
N GLU A 187 -0.33 -19.61 23.10
CA GLU A 187 0.94 -18.91 22.89
C GLU A 187 1.83 -19.63 21.88
N PHE A 188 2.64 -18.86 21.14
CA PHE A 188 3.73 -19.37 20.34
C PHE A 188 5.05 -19.35 21.14
N THR A 189 5.73 -20.49 21.17
CA THR A 189 7.10 -20.61 21.68
C THR A 189 8.05 -21.01 20.57
N GLN A 190 9.14 -20.28 20.38
CA GLN A 190 10.27 -20.70 19.54
C GLN A 190 11.07 -21.74 20.31
N VAL A 191 11.33 -22.88 19.67
CA VAL A 191 12.16 -23.95 20.22
C VAL A 191 13.34 -24.14 19.29
N ASP A 192 14.55 -23.96 19.82
CA ASP A 192 15.78 -24.25 19.08
C ASP A 192 15.88 -25.78 18.88
N GLN A 193 16.11 -26.22 17.64
CA GLN A 193 16.55 -27.59 17.41
C GLN A 193 18.01 -27.69 17.85
N GLU A 194 18.28 -28.35 18.97
CA GLU A 194 19.63 -28.77 19.33
C GLU A 194 20.17 -29.64 18.19
N GLY A 195 21.16 -29.12 17.47
CA GLY A 195 21.83 -29.83 16.39
C GLY A 195 22.45 -31.11 16.93
N GLY A 196 22.17 -32.23 16.26
CA GLY A 196 22.87 -33.48 16.51
C GLY A 196 24.38 -33.27 16.32
N ASP A 197 25.14 -33.88 17.22
CA ASP A 197 26.60 -33.98 17.24
C ASP A 197 27.11 -34.80 16.05
N GLY A 198 26.96 -34.27 14.84
CA GLY A 198 27.61 -34.75 13.64
C GLY A 198 28.82 -33.88 13.31
N GLU A 199 30.02 -34.44 13.46
CA GLU A 199 31.23 -33.89 12.87
C GLU A 199 31.00 -33.74 11.34
N ASP A 200 31.27 -32.55 10.81
CA ASP A 200 31.25 -32.17 9.39
C ASP A 200 29.88 -32.01 8.70
N ASP A 201 29.14 -30.95 9.05
CA ASP A 201 28.43 -30.03 8.11
C ASP A 201 27.57 -29.06 8.94
N GLU A 202 27.77 -27.74 8.79
CA GLU A 202 27.03 -26.68 9.50
C GLU A 202 25.49 -26.84 9.35
N PRO A 203 24.72 -27.23 10.39
CA PRO A 203 23.28 -27.26 10.27
C PRO A 203 22.73 -25.85 10.55
N ILE A 204 22.18 -25.20 9.51
CA ILE A 204 21.30 -24.03 9.69
C ILE A 204 20.01 -24.54 10.36
N THR A 205 20.00 -24.68 11.68
CA THR A 205 18.79 -25.07 12.42
C THR A 205 17.85 -23.86 12.51
N ALA A 206 16.91 -23.77 11.57
CA ALA A 206 15.83 -22.79 11.68
C ALA A 206 14.96 -23.10 12.93
N PRO A 207 14.55 -22.08 13.71
CA PRO A 207 13.76 -22.30 14.92
C PRO A 207 12.39 -22.90 14.57
N VAL A 208 11.95 -23.90 15.34
CA VAL A 208 10.64 -24.53 15.15
C VAL A 208 9.61 -23.77 15.98
N LEU A 209 8.57 -23.26 15.31
CA LEU A 209 7.46 -22.59 15.96
C LEU A 209 6.48 -23.61 16.52
N LYS A 210 6.21 -23.55 17.83
CA LYS A 210 5.24 -24.43 18.51
C LYS A 210 4.11 -23.61 19.12
N TRP A 211 2.89 -23.87 18.66
CA TRP A 211 1.66 -23.37 19.28
C TRP A 211 1.31 -24.20 20.52
N ARG A 212 0.98 -23.52 21.62
CA ARG A 212 0.51 -24.13 22.88
C ARG A 212 -0.90 -23.63 23.18
N PRO A 213 -1.95 -24.43 22.93
CA PRO A 213 -3.31 -24.03 23.22
C PRO A 213 -3.55 -23.92 24.73
N ALA A 214 -4.28 -22.89 25.16
CA ALA A 214 -4.60 -22.62 26.56
C ALA A 214 -6.10 -22.75 26.85
N SER A 215 -6.97 -22.16 26.03
CA SER A 215 -8.43 -22.21 26.22
C SER A 215 -9.19 -21.99 24.92
N ILE A 216 -10.48 -22.32 24.91
CA ILE A 216 -11.40 -22.05 23.81
C ILE A 216 -12.56 -21.21 24.35
N SER A 217 -12.95 -20.17 23.61
CA SER A 217 -14.12 -19.34 23.86
C SER A 217 -14.98 -19.22 22.60
N GLY A 218 -16.20 -18.66 22.71
CA GLY A 218 -17.06 -18.44 21.55
C GLY A 218 -17.76 -19.68 20.99
N LEU A 219 -17.78 -20.78 21.75
CA LEU A 219 -18.57 -21.97 21.40
C LEU A 219 -20.06 -21.67 21.52
N THR A 220 -20.77 -21.60 20.39
CA THR A 220 -22.23 -21.67 20.38
C THR A 220 -22.62 -23.08 20.82
N GLN A 221 -23.19 -23.24 22.01
CA GLN A 221 -23.75 -24.53 22.43
C GLN A 221 -24.93 -24.87 21.51
N MET A 222 -24.72 -25.74 20.52
CA MET A 222 -25.82 -26.47 19.89
C MET A 222 -26.51 -27.28 21.00
N THR A 223 -27.64 -26.78 21.51
CA THR A 223 -28.54 -27.61 22.30
C THR A 223 -29.18 -28.59 21.32
N PRO A 224 -28.98 -29.92 21.46
CA PRO A 224 -29.79 -30.84 20.69
C PRO A 224 -31.25 -30.58 21.11
N ALA A 225 -32.11 -30.26 20.15
CA ALA A 225 -33.53 -30.10 20.39
C ALA A 225 -34.03 -31.41 21.02
N LYS A 226 -34.23 -31.41 22.34
CA LYS A 226 -34.90 -32.51 23.03
C LYS A 226 -36.27 -32.66 22.39
N ASP A 227 -36.53 -33.87 21.89
CA ASP A 227 -37.81 -34.36 21.39
C ASP A 227 -38.99 -33.63 22.05
N GLN A 228 -39.60 -32.71 21.30
CA GLN A 228 -40.90 -32.21 21.68
C GLN A 228 -41.88 -33.37 21.46
N LYS A 229 -42.24 -34.01 22.57
CA LYS A 229 -43.34 -34.97 22.63
C LYS A 229 -44.56 -34.37 21.93
N LYS A 230 -44.95 -35.04 20.85
CA LYS A 230 -46.24 -34.93 20.16
C LYS A 230 -47.38 -34.71 21.18
N PRO A 231 -48.24 -33.69 21.03
CA PRO A 231 -49.42 -33.58 21.88
C PRO A 231 -50.41 -34.71 21.53
N PRO A 232 -51.18 -35.24 22.50
CA PRO A 232 -52.15 -36.29 22.22
C PRO A 232 -53.32 -35.71 21.43
N SER A 233 -53.75 -36.46 20.41
CA SER A 233 -55.00 -36.23 19.68
C SER A 233 -56.21 -36.35 20.62
N PRO A 234 -57.26 -35.52 20.47
CA PRO A 234 -58.51 -35.71 21.18
C PRO A 234 -59.42 -36.68 20.41
N ASP A 235 -59.96 -37.68 21.10
CA ASP A 235 -61.04 -38.54 20.59
C ASP A 235 -62.37 -38.24 21.33
N SER A 236 -63.35 -37.92 20.50
CA SER A 236 -64.82 -37.97 20.54
C SER A 236 -65.68 -37.60 21.78
N GLY A 237 -66.63 -36.70 21.51
CA GLY A 237 -67.90 -36.53 22.24
C GLY A 237 -68.81 -35.46 21.60
N LYS A 238 -69.81 -35.91 20.82
CA LYS A 238 -70.95 -35.23 20.13
C LYS A 238 -71.61 -34.07 20.93
N GLU A 239 -72.26 -33.04 20.36
CA GLU A 239 -73.40 -33.03 19.42
C GLU A 239 -73.74 -31.60 18.90
N GLN A 240 -74.22 -31.49 17.64
CA GLN A 240 -75.10 -30.50 16.91
C GLN A 240 -75.24 -29.02 17.38
N GLU A 241 -75.43 -27.97 16.56
CA GLU A 241 -76.01 -27.74 15.21
C GLU A 241 -75.69 -26.29 14.78
N GLY A 242 -75.67 -25.95 13.48
CA GLY A 242 -75.98 -24.57 13.00
C GLY A 242 -75.03 -23.82 12.04
N MET A 243 -75.29 -23.97 10.74
CA MET A 243 -75.39 -22.94 9.67
C MET A 243 -74.19 -22.06 9.20
N GLU A 244 -73.77 -22.39 7.95
CA GLU A 244 -73.43 -21.56 6.76
C GLU A 244 -72.49 -20.32 6.78
N LYS A 245 -71.53 -20.36 5.84
CA LYS A 245 -71.13 -19.40 4.76
C LYS A 245 -69.60 -19.31 4.65
N GLN A 246 -68.98 -19.94 3.64
CA GLN A 246 -68.62 -19.39 2.31
C GLN A 246 -67.88 -18.04 2.37
N GLU A 247 -66.58 -18.06 2.08
CA GLU A 247 -66.00 -17.29 0.96
C GLU A 247 -64.58 -17.81 0.66
N GLU A 248 -64.40 -18.29 -0.57
CA GLU A 248 -63.11 -18.40 -1.24
C GLU A 248 -62.73 -17.01 -1.74
N ASP A 249 -61.47 -16.59 -1.63
CA ASP A 249 -60.85 -16.04 -2.83
C ASP A 249 -59.33 -16.26 -2.87
N LYS A 250 -58.92 -16.59 -4.07
CA LYS A 250 -57.60 -16.91 -4.58
C LYS A 250 -57.16 -15.65 -5.32
N LEU A 251 -55.89 -15.27 -5.28
CA LEU A 251 -55.09 -15.10 -6.51
C LEU A 251 -53.66 -14.63 -6.21
N GLU A 252 -52.77 -15.26 -6.97
CA GLU A 252 -51.39 -14.93 -7.25
C GLU A 252 -51.26 -13.68 -8.15
N VAL A 253 -50.00 -13.40 -8.50
CA VAL A 253 -49.43 -12.58 -9.60
C VAL A 253 -49.11 -11.13 -9.20
N GLU A 254 -47.97 -10.53 -9.54
CA GLU A 254 -46.84 -10.91 -10.39
C GLU A 254 -45.67 -9.94 -10.11
N ALA A 255 -44.47 -10.32 -10.58
CA ALA A 255 -43.26 -9.53 -10.54
C ALA A 255 -43.30 -8.33 -11.51
N THR A 256 -42.67 -7.22 -11.13
CA THR A 256 -42.20 -6.21 -12.10
C THR A 256 -40.80 -5.74 -11.73
N VAL A 257 -39.90 -5.98 -12.69
CA VAL A 257 -38.57 -5.38 -12.82
C VAL A 257 -38.73 -3.90 -13.13
N THR A 258 -37.93 -3.04 -12.49
CA THR A 258 -37.63 -1.69 -13.00
C THR A 258 -36.13 -1.42 -12.89
N GLU A 259 -35.54 -1.33 -14.06
CA GLU A 259 -34.27 -0.71 -14.42
C GLU A 259 -34.38 0.81 -14.21
N GLU A 260 -33.36 1.46 -13.62
CA GLU A 260 -33.22 2.92 -13.67
C GLU A 260 -31.77 3.29 -14.01
N GLN A 261 -31.62 3.91 -15.18
CA GLN A 261 -30.41 4.52 -15.71
C GLN A 261 -30.19 5.91 -15.11
N ALA A 262 -28.92 6.33 -15.10
CA ALA A 262 -28.47 7.69 -14.81
C ALA A 262 -29.10 8.78 -15.71
N PRO A 263 -28.96 10.05 -15.33
CA PRO A 263 -28.80 11.11 -16.32
C PRO A 263 -27.53 11.96 -16.11
N ALA A 264 -27.16 12.59 -17.23
CA ALA A 264 -25.96 13.34 -17.48
C ALA A 264 -26.05 14.84 -17.11
N GLU A 265 -24.87 15.46 -17.20
CA GLU A 265 -24.49 16.87 -17.35
C GLU A 265 -25.56 17.96 -17.59
N GLU A 266 -25.42 19.10 -16.91
CA GLU A 266 -25.61 20.43 -17.50
C GLU A 266 -24.68 21.48 -16.84
N GLN A 267 -24.17 22.40 -17.67
CA GLN A 267 -23.17 23.42 -17.36
C GLN A 267 -23.78 24.80 -17.02
N VAL A 268 -22.89 25.66 -16.50
CA VAL A 268 -22.86 27.15 -16.53
C VAL A 268 -23.72 27.94 -15.54
N GLY A 269 -23.03 28.69 -14.67
CA GLY A 269 -23.55 29.85 -13.95
C GLY A 269 -22.38 30.72 -13.48
N GLU A 270 -22.16 31.83 -14.20
CA GLU A 270 -21.16 32.86 -13.97
C GLU A 270 -21.32 33.57 -12.61
N ASN A 271 -20.21 33.94 -11.97
CA ASN A 271 -20.19 35.12 -11.10
C ASN A 271 -18.77 35.70 -10.99
N GLU A 272 -18.59 36.89 -11.56
CA GLU A 272 -17.39 37.73 -11.49
C GLU A 272 -17.29 38.48 -10.15
N SER A 273 -16.08 38.63 -9.62
CA SER A 273 -15.62 39.77 -8.79
C SER A 273 -14.10 39.69 -8.53
N PRO A 274 -13.40 40.83 -8.30
CA PRO A 274 -12.14 41.19 -8.99
C PRO A 274 -10.83 40.86 -8.22
N PRO A 275 -9.65 41.08 -8.86
CA PRO A 275 -8.35 40.67 -8.32
C PRO A 275 -7.81 41.63 -7.25
N GLN A 276 -7.14 41.08 -6.24
CA GLN A 276 -6.34 41.83 -5.28
C GLN A 276 -4.93 42.05 -5.86
N GLU A 277 -4.51 43.31 -5.93
CA GLU A 277 -3.17 43.76 -6.32
C GLU A 277 -2.11 43.42 -5.24
N PRO A 278 -0.85 43.13 -5.62
CA PRO A 278 0.24 42.97 -4.66
C PRO A 278 0.77 44.34 -4.18
N PRO A 279 1.19 44.48 -2.91
CA PRO A 279 1.80 45.73 -2.45
C PRO A 279 3.21 45.92 -3.04
N THR A 280 3.40 47.12 -3.58
CA THR A 280 4.62 47.69 -4.17
C THR A 280 5.79 47.82 -3.19
N SER A 281 7.00 47.52 -3.69
CA SER A 281 8.29 47.95 -3.12
C SER A 281 8.43 49.48 -3.06
N PRO A 282 9.23 49.99 -2.11
CA PRO A 282 10.03 51.19 -2.35
C PRO A 282 11.55 50.91 -2.24
N GLU A 283 12.29 51.20 -3.32
CA GLU A 283 13.75 51.48 -3.31
C GLU A 283 13.99 52.97 -2.95
N PRO A 284 15.25 53.48 -2.95
CA PRO A 284 16.41 53.10 -2.14
C PRO A 284 16.91 54.30 -1.30
N ASP A 285 17.55 54.04 -0.16
CA ASP A 285 18.20 55.11 0.62
C ASP A 285 19.67 55.27 0.22
N THR A 286 19.93 56.29 -0.58
CA THR A 286 21.26 56.82 -0.89
C THR A 286 21.89 57.50 0.32
N GLN A 287 22.96 56.95 0.86
CA GLN A 287 23.95 57.72 1.62
C GLN A 287 25.37 57.53 1.07
N LYS A 288 25.72 58.50 0.21
CA LYS A 288 26.89 59.38 0.28
C LYS A 288 28.28 58.75 0.45
N GLN A 289 29.02 58.88 -0.65
CA GLN A 289 30.48 58.84 -0.78
C GLN A 289 31.20 59.78 0.21
N SER A 290 32.34 59.32 0.71
CA SER A 290 33.50 60.15 1.07
C SER A 290 34.78 59.38 0.70
N GLU A 291 35.47 59.89 -0.32
CA GLU A 291 36.91 59.69 -0.63
C GLU A 291 37.65 61.01 -0.25
N PRO A 292 38.99 61.14 -0.34
CA PRO A 292 40.12 60.21 -0.10
C PRO A 292 41.27 60.90 0.73
N GLU A 293 42.50 60.34 0.63
CA GLU A 293 43.84 60.81 1.08
C GLU A 293 44.24 60.41 2.54
N ASP A 294 45.43 59.88 2.85
CA ASP A 294 46.77 60.16 2.32
C ASP A 294 47.79 59.00 2.53
N LYS A 295 48.64 58.83 1.51
CA LYS A 295 50.07 58.44 1.40
C LYS A 295 50.82 57.60 2.44
N GLU A 296 51.53 56.60 1.90
CA GLU A 296 52.88 56.20 2.34
C GLU A 296 53.90 57.34 2.12
N GLU A 297 54.80 57.47 3.11
CA GLU A 297 56.07 58.25 3.14
C GLU A 297 55.99 59.80 3.15
#